data_AF-A0A9P5DSK5-F1
#
_entry.id   AF-A0A9P5DSK5-F1
#
_cell.length_a   1.000
_cell.length_b   1.000
_cell.length_c   1.000
_cell.angle_alpha   90.00
_cell.angle_beta   90.00
_cell.angle_gamma   90.00
#
_symmetry.space_group_name_H-M   'P 1'
#
loop_
_entity.id
_entity.type
_entity.pdbx_description
1 polymer ?
#
loop_
_entity_poly.entity_id
_entity_poly.type
_entity_poly.pdbx_seq_one_letter_code
_entity_poly.pdbx_strand_id
1 'polypeptide(L)'
;MPASACLSTFSEEKATLLWRYRWGVEAALLRANFLQSSDRKVLQALVIYLTFVRNSENEPDIRALTSIAVGNAMRMGLNCEAIISNLTAFEAEMCRRIWWQVYVLDVRIAMECGLEPSILEQTVSTKKPRNINDVALHPDMAVIPDNQNDRTEMTLILVRIQGSELTRRTIFSDTFNKANGYPTLTKEEGCQKVHELQETAEMKYLTCNDSQIPLHVVASATAKLTIAKLKVIICNPNANQGQGNPLRDRYQVLCLDVLRESHDVRCYKPGHPWSWLFETCVEWDALTYVLLDLCVTPWNRSTEDAFQLVDKAMAAYQNFMV
;
A
#
# COMPACT_ATOMS: atom_id res chain seq x y z
N MET A 1 12.13 3.59 13.79
CA MET A 1 13.19 3.79 14.82
C MET A 1 12.56 3.91 16.20
N PRO A 2 13.01 3.14 17.21
CA PRO A 2 12.55 3.24 18.60
C PRO A 2 12.89 4.59 19.24
N ALA A 3 12.09 5.04 20.22
CA ALA A 3 12.29 6.33 20.90
C ALA A 3 13.65 6.43 21.61
N SER A 4 14.10 5.35 22.27
CA SER A 4 15.40 5.27 22.94
C SER A 4 16.58 5.40 21.97
N ALA A 5 16.51 4.70 20.83
CA ALA A 5 17.52 4.79 19.78
C ALA A 5 17.57 6.21 19.18
N CYS A 6 16.40 6.84 19.00
CA CYS A 6 16.28 8.21 18.52
C CYS A 6 16.97 9.21 19.47
N LEU A 7 16.67 9.12 20.77
CA LEU A 7 17.29 9.95 21.79
C LEU A 7 18.81 9.76 21.83
N SER A 8 19.30 8.51 21.77
CA SER A 8 20.74 8.24 21.78
C SER A 8 21.48 8.76 20.53
N THR A 9 20.81 8.79 19.37
CA THR A 9 21.44 9.17 18.09
C THR A 9 21.40 10.68 17.88
N PHE A 10 20.27 11.32 18.21
CA PHE A 10 20.00 12.72 17.90
C PHE A 10 20.02 13.64 19.12
N SER A 11 20.19 13.09 20.33
CA SER A 11 20.11 13.84 21.60
C SER A 11 18.79 14.61 21.78
N GLU A 12 17.72 14.18 21.10
CA GLU A 12 16.39 14.78 21.16
C GLU A 12 15.32 13.69 21.17
N GLU A 13 14.17 14.00 21.77
CA GLU A 13 13.04 13.08 21.81
C GLU A 13 12.45 12.85 20.41
N LYS A 14 12.03 11.61 20.14
CA LYS A 14 11.43 11.22 18.87
C LYS A 14 10.23 12.08 18.51
N ALA A 15 9.37 12.40 19.48
CA ALA A 15 8.19 13.23 19.27
C ALA A 15 8.57 14.65 18.79
N THR A 16 9.58 15.27 19.43
CA THR A 16 10.10 16.59 19.04
C THR A 16 10.65 16.59 17.62
N LEU A 17 11.42 15.55 17.26
CA LEU A 17 11.99 15.43 15.91
C LEU A 17 10.92 15.18 14.85
N LEU A 18 9.95 14.31 15.11
CA LEU A 18 8.82 14.05 14.21
C LEU A 18 8.02 15.33 13.96
N TRP A 19 7.68 16.07 15.02
CA TRP A 19 7.00 17.35 14.91
C TRP A 19 7.82 18.35 14.08
N ARG A 20 9.11 18.51 14.37
CA ARG A 20 10.00 19.46 13.67
C ARG A 20 10.17 19.13 12.19
N TYR A 21 10.40 17.85 11.87
CA TYR A 21 10.56 17.43 10.48
C TYR A 21 9.25 17.54 9.70
N ARG A 22 8.12 17.18 10.32
CA ARG A 22 6.80 17.39 9.70
C ARG A 22 6.57 18.86 9.39
N TRP A 23 6.74 19.73 10.38
CA TRP A 23 6.58 21.17 10.19
C TRP A 23 7.50 21.70 9.08
N GLY A 24 8.76 21.24 9.05
CA GLY A 24 9.71 21.61 8.00
C GLY A 24 9.27 21.18 6.60
N VAL A 25 8.72 19.98 6.44
CA VAL A 25 8.19 19.48 5.17
C VAL A 25 6.94 20.27 4.75
N GLU A 26 6.00 20.49 5.65
CA GLU A 26 4.78 21.27 5.38
C GLU A 26 5.15 22.71 4.96
N ALA A 27 6.05 23.37 5.68
CA ALA A 27 6.54 24.70 5.35
C ALA A 27 7.29 24.76 4.01
N ALA A 28 8.06 23.71 3.67
CA ALA A 28 8.73 23.61 2.38
C ALA A 28 7.73 23.42 1.22
N LEU A 29 6.74 22.54 1.39
CA LEU A 29 5.69 22.32 0.39
C LEU A 29 4.89 23.61 0.14
N LEU A 30 4.52 24.33 1.20
CA LEU A 30 3.80 25.61 1.10
C LEU A 30 4.62 26.65 0.34
N ARG A 31 5.90 26.81 0.65
CA ARG A 31 6.80 27.73 -0.07
C ARG A 31 6.98 27.34 -1.54
N ALA A 32 6.94 26.05 -1.85
CA ALA A 32 6.97 25.54 -3.22
C ALA A 32 5.62 25.66 -3.96
N ASN A 33 4.61 26.28 -3.34
CA ASN A 33 3.25 26.42 -3.87
C ASN A 33 2.68 25.09 -4.39
N PHE A 34 2.78 24.03 -3.58
CA PHE A 34 2.39 22.68 -4.01
C PHE A 34 0.94 22.59 -4.52
N LEU A 35 0.06 23.51 -4.13
CA LEU A 35 -1.34 23.57 -4.58
C LEU A 35 -1.47 23.75 -6.10
N GLN A 36 -0.52 24.44 -6.73
CA GLN A 36 -0.56 24.80 -8.15
C GLN A 36 0.72 24.44 -8.91
N SER A 37 1.69 23.82 -8.25
CA SER A 37 2.97 23.48 -8.85
C SER A 37 2.84 22.48 -10.00
N SER A 38 3.65 22.69 -11.05
CA SER A 38 3.88 21.76 -12.15
C SER A 38 5.29 21.15 -12.09
N ASP A 39 5.96 21.21 -10.93
CA ASP A 39 7.27 20.60 -10.71
C ASP A 39 7.12 19.15 -10.19
N ARG A 40 7.75 18.20 -10.91
CA ARG A 40 7.77 16.77 -10.57
C ARG A 40 8.35 16.52 -9.18
N LYS A 41 9.35 17.28 -8.75
CA LYS A 41 9.97 17.13 -7.44
C LYS A 41 9.01 17.53 -6.32
N VAL A 42 8.22 18.58 -6.53
CA VAL A 42 7.20 19.03 -5.57
C VAL A 42 6.08 17.98 -5.47
N LEU A 43 5.64 17.42 -6.59
CA LEU A 43 4.67 16.32 -6.59
C LEU A 43 5.22 15.07 -5.90
N GLN A 44 6.47 14.68 -6.17
CA GLN A 44 7.13 13.56 -5.48
C GLN A 44 7.17 13.78 -3.96
N ALA A 45 7.60 14.96 -3.52
CA ALA A 45 7.63 15.31 -2.10
C ALA A 45 6.24 15.23 -1.46
N LEU A 46 5.20 15.72 -2.15
CA LEU A 46 3.81 15.64 -1.68
C LEU A 46 3.32 14.18 -1.57
N VAL A 47 3.58 13.33 -2.57
CA VAL A 47 3.18 11.92 -2.56
C VAL A 47 3.89 11.14 -1.45
N ILE A 48 5.19 11.40 -1.24
CA ILE A 48 5.96 10.82 -0.13
C ILE A 48 5.35 11.26 1.20
N TYR A 49 5.09 12.56 1.37
CA TYR A 49 4.46 13.10 2.57
C TYR A 49 3.09 12.44 2.86
N LEU A 50 2.23 12.32 1.86
CA LEU A 50 0.90 11.69 2.00
C LEU A 50 0.95 10.18 2.25
N THR A 51 2.03 9.52 1.87
CA THR A 51 2.26 8.12 2.21
C THR A 51 2.48 7.95 3.73
N PHE A 52 2.98 9.00 4.39
CA PHE A 52 3.42 8.96 5.80
C PHE A 52 2.51 9.68 6.78
N VAL A 53 1.83 10.76 6.38
CA VAL A 53 1.01 11.54 7.31
C VAL A 53 -0.22 10.70 7.71
N ARG A 54 -0.10 10.03 8.86
CA ARG A 54 -1.08 9.10 9.44
C ARG A 54 -0.95 9.08 10.95
N ASN A 55 -2.10 8.93 11.62
CA ASN A 55 -2.22 8.68 13.06
C ASN A 55 -1.68 9.81 13.98
N SER A 56 -1.99 11.07 13.69
CA SER A 56 -1.69 12.20 14.59
C SER A 56 -2.91 13.08 14.85
N GLU A 57 -2.99 13.65 16.06
CA GLU A 57 -4.19 14.35 16.58
C GLU A 57 -4.54 15.65 15.82
N ASN A 58 -3.75 16.07 14.82
CA ASN A 58 -3.95 17.29 14.03
C ASN A 58 -3.61 17.06 12.55
N GLU A 59 -4.23 16.06 11.92
CA GLU A 59 -3.91 15.75 10.52
C GLU A 59 -4.56 16.71 9.53
N PRO A 60 -3.81 17.13 8.49
CA PRO A 60 -4.42 17.79 7.37
C PRO A 60 -5.43 16.84 6.73
N ASP A 61 -6.43 17.39 6.03
CA ASP A 61 -7.34 16.59 5.24
C ASP A 61 -6.56 15.87 4.12
N ILE A 62 -6.18 14.62 4.40
CA ILE A 62 -5.38 13.77 3.51
C ILE A 62 -6.14 13.49 2.21
N ARG A 63 -7.47 13.52 2.23
CA ARG A 63 -8.31 13.35 1.04
C ARG A 63 -8.22 14.58 0.15
N ALA A 64 -8.32 15.77 0.72
CA ALA A 64 -8.15 17.02 -0.02
C ALA A 64 -6.74 17.13 -0.62
N LEU A 65 -5.70 16.83 0.17
CA LEU A 65 -4.31 16.84 -0.32
C LEU A 65 -4.05 15.78 -1.40
N THR A 66 -4.64 14.60 -1.27
CA THR A 66 -4.57 13.56 -2.32
C THR A 66 -5.23 14.04 -3.61
N SER A 67 -6.37 14.73 -3.53
CA SER A 67 -7.05 15.31 -4.69
C SER A 67 -6.19 16.39 -5.37
N ILE A 68 -5.43 17.18 -4.60
CA ILE A 68 -4.44 18.13 -5.13
C ILE A 68 -3.31 17.38 -5.85
N ALA A 69 -2.78 16.30 -5.27
CA ALA A 69 -1.74 15.49 -5.89
C ALA A 69 -2.22 14.88 -7.23
N VAL A 70 -3.45 14.34 -7.26
CA VAL A 70 -4.09 13.84 -8.49
C VAL A 70 -4.22 14.95 -9.52
N GLY A 71 -4.74 16.12 -9.15
CA GLY A 71 -4.90 17.27 -10.03
C GLY A 71 -3.58 17.77 -10.62
N ASN A 72 -2.52 17.85 -9.81
CA ASN A 72 -1.18 18.21 -10.29
C ASN A 72 -0.62 17.17 -11.26
N ALA A 73 -0.71 15.87 -10.92
CA ALA A 73 -0.25 14.80 -11.78
C ALA A 73 -0.96 14.80 -13.15
N MET A 74 -2.27 15.02 -13.17
CA MET A 74 -3.05 15.15 -14.41
C MET A 74 -2.69 16.40 -15.20
N ARG A 75 -2.52 17.56 -14.54
CA ARG A 75 -2.10 18.82 -15.18
C ARG A 75 -0.73 18.67 -15.87
N MET A 76 0.14 17.86 -15.29
CA MET A 76 1.47 17.55 -15.82
C MET A 76 1.43 16.46 -16.91
N GLY A 77 0.26 15.92 -17.25
CA GLY A 77 0.09 14.89 -18.28
C GLY A 77 0.56 13.50 -17.89
N LEU A 78 0.77 13.24 -16.59
CA LEU A 78 1.32 11.96 -16.10
C LEU A 78 0.35 10.77 -16.27
N ASN A 79 -0.93 11.06 -16.52
CA ASN A 79 -1.98 10.08 -16.83
C ASN A 79 -2.06 9.70 -18.32
N CYS A 80 -1.27 10.35 -19.19
CA CYS A 80 -1.32 10.19 -20.63
C CYS A 80 -0.03 9.61 -21.22
N GLU A 81 -0.06 8.36 -21.68
CA GLU A 81 1.11 7.70 -22.28
C GLU A 81 1.59 8.43 -23.55
N ALA A 82 0.68 9.04 -24.32
CA ALA A 82 1.04 9.79 -25.52
C ALA A 82 1.87 11.05 -25.19
N ILE A 83 1.68 11.66 -24.02
CA ILE A 83 2.51 12.77 -23.54
C ILE A 83 3.85 12.22 -23.03
N ILE A 84 3.79 11.19 -22.18
CA ILE A 84 4.98 10.57 -21.56
C ILE A 84 5.95 10.01 -22.62
N SER A 85 5.44 9.45 -23.71
CA SER A 85 6.26 8.84 -24.77
C SER A 85 7.11 9.84 -25.55
N ASN A 86 6.85 11.15 -25.42
CA ASN A 86 7.66 12.21 -26.04
C ASN A 86 8.87 12.61 -25.18
N LEU A 87 9.00 12.05 -23.96
CA LEU A 87 10.13 12.30 -23.07
C LEU A 87 11.28 11.31 -23.33
N THR A 88 12.44 11.60 -22.76
CA THR A 88 13.56 10.63 -22.74
C THR A 88 13.13 9.32 -22.06
N ALA A 89 13.79 8.21 -22.37
CA ALA A 89 13.41 6.90 -21.80
C ALA A 89 13.44 6.90 -20.25
N PHE A 90 14.43 7.57 -19.66
CA PHE A 90 14.53 7.75 -18.21
C PHE A 90 13.36 8.57 -17.66
N GLU A 91 13.10 9.75 -18.23
CA GLU A 91 12.03 10.63 -17.75
C GLU A 91 10.65 10.03 -17.92
N ALA A 92 10.43 9.31 -19.02
CA ALA A 92 9.21 8.58 -19.28
C ALA A 92 8.94 7.56 -18.17
N GLU A 93 9.96 6.78 -17.80
CA GLU A 93 9.86 5.82 -16.69
C GLU A 93 9.61 6.51 -15.34
N MET A 94 10.30 7.62 -15.05
CA MET A 94 10.06 8.39 -13.82
C MET A 94 8.63 8.92 -13.75
N CYS A 95 8.08 9.41 -14.87
CA CYS A 95 6.70 9.87 -14.97
C CYS A 95 5.69 8.73 -14.72
N ARG A 96 5.92 7.54 -15.32
CA ARG A 96 5.10 6.34 -15.05
C ARG A 96 5.12 5.98 -13.57
N ARG A 97 6.32 5.93 -12.96
CA ARG A 97 6.47 5.61 -11.54
C ARG A 97 5.71 6.59 -10.64
N ILE A 98 5.82 7.90 -10.87
CA ILE A 98 5.08 8.91 -10.10
C ILE A 98 3.57 8.73 -10.27
N TRP A 99 3.08 8.61 -11.51
CA TRP A 99 1.66 8.46 -11.80
C TRP A 99 1.04 7.29 -11.04
N TRP A 100 1.69 6.12 -11.11
CA TRP A 100 1.15 4.93 -10.49
C TRP A 100 1.21 4.95 -8.95
N GLN A 101 2.14 5.71 -8.34
CA GLN A 101 2.09 5.99 -6.90
C GLN A 101 0.89 6.86 -6.53
N VAL A 102 0.61 7.90 -7.32
CA VAL A 102 -0.59 8.75 -7.14
C VAL A 102 -1.86 7.91 -7.27
N TYR A 103 -1.91 7.01 -8.25
CA TYR A 103 -3.03 6.10 -8.46
C TYR A 103 -3.27 5.18 -7.26
N VAL A 104 -2.22 4.50 -6.77
CA VAL A 104 -2.31 3.63 -5.59
C VAL A 104 -2.73 4.41 -4.36
N LEU A 105 -2.22 5.63 -4.18
CA LEU A 105 -2.57 6.51 -3.07
C LEU A 105 -4.05 6.92 -3.11
N ASP A 106 -4.57 7.34 -4.26
CA ASP A 106 -5.99 7.72 -4.42
C ASP A 106 -6.93 6.57 -4.05
N VAL A 107 -6.63 5.35 -4.51
CA VAL A 107 -7.42 4.15 -4.15
C VAL A 107 -7.36 3.87 -2.65
N ARG A 108 -6.16 3.89 -2.07
CA ARG A 108 -5.97 3.60 -0.63
C ARG A 108 -6.71 4.61 0.24
N ILE A 109 -6.55 5.90 -0.02
CA ILE A 109 -7.18 6.97 0.77
C ILE A 109 -8.71 6.93 0.60
N ALA A 110 -9.21 6.63 -0.60
CA ALA A 110 -10.64 6.43 -0.82
C ALA A 110 -11.20 5.31 0.06
N MET A 111 -10.52 4.17 0.15
CA MET A 111 -10.94 3.07 1.02
C MET A 111 -10.96 3.47 2.50
N GLU A 112 -9.89 4.12 2.97
CA GLU A 112 -9.76 4.53 4.37
C GLU A 112 -10.81 5.57 4.79
N CYS A 113 -11.20 6.45 3.87
CA CYS A 113 -12.25 7.44 4.10
C CYS A 113 -13.67 6.92 3.84
N GLY A 114 -13.83 5.69 3.33
CA GLY A 114 -15.14 5.16 2.90
C GLY A 114 -15.75 5.92 1.71
N LEU A 115 -14.91 6.44 0.82
CA LEU A 115 -15.27 7.24 -0.35
C LEU A 115 -14.86 6.56 -1.66
N GLU A 116 -15.27 7.15 -2.78
CA GLU A 116 -14.83 6.72 -4.11
C GLU A 116 -13.49 7.38 -4.50
N PRO A 117 -12.62 6.66 -5.24
CA PRO A 117 -11.40 7.23 -5.83
C PRO A 117 -11.72 8.39 -6.78
N SER A 118 -10.85 9.41 -6.82
CA SER A 118 -11.02 10.57 -7.71
C SER A 118 -10.64 10.26 -9.17
N ILE A 119 -9.71 9.33 -9.39
CA ILE A 119 -9.22 9.02 -10.73
C ILE A 119 -10.27 8.17 -11.46
N LEU A 120 -10.63 8.58 -12.68
CA LEU A 120 -11.50 7.83 -13.59
C LEU A 120 -10.67 7.03 -14.61
N GLU A 121 -11.01 5.76 -14.83
CA GLU A 121 -10.24 4.83 -15.67
C GLU A 121 -10.05 5.34 -17.09
N GLN A 122 -11.08 5.93 -17.69
CA GLN A 122 -11.05 6.51 -19.03
C GLN A 122 -10.03 7.65 -19.18
N THR A 123 -9.56 8.23 -18.08
CA THR A 123 -8.53 9.27 -18.09
C THR A 123 -7.11 8.70 -18.02
N VAL A 124 -6.97 7.38 -17.86
CA VAL A 124 -5.69 6.71 -17.66
C VAL A 124 -5.29 5.95 -18.92
N SER A 125 -4.21 6.38 -19.56
CA SER A 125 -3.56 5.62 -20.65
C SER A 125 -2.11 5.24 -20.34
N THR A 126 -1.54 5.81 -19.28
CA THR A 126 -0.16 5.57 -18.83
C THR A 126 0.13 4.09 -18.64
N LYS A 127 1.20 3.59 -19.28
CA LYS A 127 1.63 2.20 -19.11
C LYS A 127 2.18 1.97 -17.70
N LYS A 128 2.13 0.71 -17.24
CA LYS A 128 2.73 0.31 -15.97
C LYS A 128 4.26 0.53 -15.99
N PRO A 129 4.88 0.83 -14.83
CA PRO A 129 6.33 0.94 -14.73
C PRO A 129 7.01 -0.39 -15.07
N ARG A 130 8.29 -0.33 -15.45
CA ARG A 130 9.09 -1.54 -15.71
C ARG A 130 9.54 -2.19 -14.40
N ASN A 131 9.56 -3.53 -14.39
CA ASN A 131 10.13 -4.32 -13.30
C ASN A 131 11.66 -4.38 -13.44
N ILE A 132 12.35 -3.33 -13.00
CA ILE A 132 13.81 -3.16 -13.07
C ILE A 132 14.32 -2.48 -11.80
N ASN A 133 15.57 -2.78 -11.42
CA ASN A 133 16.27 -2.09 -10.32
C ASN A 133 16.75 -0.70 -10.74
N ASP A 134 16.92 0.20 -9.78
CA ASP A 134 17.31 1.60 -10.03
C ASP A 134 18.73 1.72 -10.58
N VAL A 135 19.60 0.75 -10.30
CA VAL A 135 20.94 0.67 -10.89
C VAL A 135 20.94 0.52 -12.42
N ALA A 136 19.82 0.09 -13.02
CA ALA A 136 19.66 -0.03 -14.46
C ALA A 136 19.13 1.27 -15.11
N LEU A 137 18.84 2.30 -14.32
CA LEU A 137 18.34 3.58 -14.77
C LEU A 137 19.46 4.63 -14.78
N HIS A 138 19.63 5.32 -15.90
CA HIS A 138 20.43 6.54 -15.92
C HIS A 138 19.83 7.59 -16.88
N PRO A 139 20.06 8.90 -16.65
CA PRO A 139 19.47 9.96 -17.47
C PRO A 139 19.77 9.87 -18.97
N ASP A 140 20.95 9.40 -19.36
CA ASP A 140 21.40 9.41 -20.75
C ASP A 140 20.94 8.17 -21.56
N MET A 141 19.98 7.39 -21.03
CA MET A 141 19.62 6.10 -21.62
C MET A 141 18.73 6.30 -22.84
N ALA A 142 19.10 5.65 -23.95
CA ALA A 142 18.31 5.71 -25.17
C ALA A 142 17.01 4.90 -25.06
N VAL A 143 17.06 3.76 -24.36
CA VAL A 143 15.94 2.80 -24.27
C VAL A 143 15.84 2.27 -22.85
N ILE A 144 14.61 2.07 -22.38
CA ILE A 144 14.32 1.43 -21.10
C ILE A 144 14.58 -0.09 -21.20
N PRO A 145 15.33 -0.70 -20.26
CA PRO A 145 15.53 -2.15 -20.26
C PRO A 145 14.20 -2.92 -20.18
N ASP A 146 14.23 -4.15 -20.65
CA ASP A 146 13.11 -5.06 -20.51
C ASP A 146 12.84 -5.44 -19.06
N ASN A 147 11.61 -5.90 -18.82
CA ASN A 147 11.22 -6.37 -17.50
C ASN A 147 12.09 -7.56 -17.10
N GLN A 148 12.59 -7.54 -15.87
CA GLN A 148 13.23 -8.69 -15.26
C GLN A 148 12.15 -9.70 -14.85
N ASN A 149 12.42 -10.99 -15.05
CA ASN A 149 11.59 -12.10 -14.55
C ASN A 149 12.05 -12.52 -13.15
N ASP A 150 12.30 -11.53 -12.28
CA ASP A 150 12.68 -11.73 -10.89
C ASP A 150 12.23 -10.53 -10.03
N ARG A 151 12.47 -10.61 -8.72
CA ARG A 151 12.29 -9.50 -7.79
C ARG A 151 13.19 -8.32 -8.15
N THR A 152 12.61 -7.13 -8.03
CA THR A 152 13.34 -5.87 -8.11
C THR A 152 12.82 -4.92 -7.04
N GLU A 153 13.46 -3.77 -6.90
CA GLU A 153 12.96 -2.67 -6.07
C GLU A 153 11.53 -2.23 -6.46
N MET A 154 11.10 -2.50 -7.70
CA MET A 154 9.75 -2.19 -8.19
C MET A 154 8.68 -3.23 -7.83
N THR A 155 9.05 -4.42 -7.36
CA THR A 155 8.12 -5.53 -7.08
C THR A 155 6.95 -5.12 -6.19
N LEU A 156 7.24 -4.48 -5.05
CA LEU A 156 6.21 -4.05 -4.09
C LEU A 156 5.19 -3.11 -4.76
N ILE A 157 5.67 -2.17 -5.55
CA ILE A 157 4.83 -1.17 -6.20
C ILE A 157 3.99 -1.81 -7.30
N LEU A 158 4.54 -2.72 -8.09
CA LEU A 158 3.79 -3.44 -9.12
C LEU A 158 2.65 -4.28 -8.54
N VAL A 159 2.90 -4.97 -7.41
CA VAL A 159 1.85 -5.71 -6.70
C VAL A 159 0.78 -4.76 -6.15
N ARG A 160 1.18 -3.61 -5.58
CA ARG A 160 0.22 -2.59 -5.12
C ARG A 160 -0.63 -2.02 -6.26
N ILE A 161 -0.03 -1.75 -7.42
CA ILE A 161 -0.76 -1.31 -8.62
C ILE A 161 -1.82 -2.32 -9.00
N GLN A 162 -1.45 -3.59 -9.16
CA GLN A 162 -2.38 -4.66 -9.52
C GLN A 162 -3.49 -4.84 -8.46
N GLY A 163 -3.12 -4.74 -7.18
CA GLY A 163 -4.06 -4.75 -6.07
C GLY A 163 -5.05 -3.59 -6.10
N SER A 164 -4.58 -2.37 -6.38
CA SER A 164 -5.44 -1.18 -6.52
C SER A 164 -6.38 -1.29 -7.72
N GLU A 165 -5.91 -1.79 -8.86
CA GLU A 165 -6.77 -2.06 -10.03
C GLU A 165 -7.87 -3.08 -9.70
N LEU A 166 -7.54 -4.15 -8.98
CA LEU A 166 -8.52 -5.17 -8.58
C LEU A 166 -9.52 -4.62 -7.57
N THR A 167 -9.04 -3.89 -6.56
CA THR A 167 -9.88 -3.20 -5.57
C THR A 167 -10.88 -2.29 -6.25
N ARG A 168 -10.42 -1.52 -7.24
CA ARG A 168 -11.27 -0.59 -7.99
C ARG A 168 -12.46 -1.25 -8.67
N ARG A 169 -12.31 -2.52 -9.06
CA ARG A 169 -13.32 -3.30 -9.79
C ARG A 169 -14.20 -4.16 -8.89
N THR A 170 -13.90 -4.26 -7.60
CA THR A 170 -14.51 -5.24 -6.69
C THR A 170 -15.14 -4.62 -5.45
N ILE A 171 -14.60 -3.51 -4.94
CA ILE A 171 -14.99 -2.97 -3.63
C ILE A 171 -15.85 -1.71 -3.73
N PHE A 172 -15.62 -0.85 -4.73
CA PHE A 172 -16.39 0.39 -4.85
C PHE A 172 -17.76 0.16 -5.50
N SER A 173 -18.61 1.18 -5.38
CA SER A 173 -20.02 1.14 -5.74
C SER A 173 -20.26 0.76 -7.20
N ASP A 174 -21.46 0.25 -7.50
CA ASP A 174 -21.90 0.03 -8.87
C ASP A 174 -21.89 1.31 -9.71
N THR A 175 -22.13 2.46 -9.09
CA THR A 175 -22.06 3.77 -9.76
C THR A 175 -20.63 4.07 -10.19
N PHE A 176 -19.66 3.88 -9.30
CA PHE A 176 -18.25 4.00 -9.62
C PHE A 176 -17.84 3.03 -10.72
N ASN A 177 -18.21 1.76 -10.60
CA ASN A 177 -17.87 0.73 -11.59
C ASN A 177 -18.42 1.09 -12.97
N LYS A 178 -19.68 1.52 -13.06
CA LYS A 178 -20.29 1.99 -14.32
C LYS A 178 -19.57 3.21 -14.90
N ALA A 179 -19.24 4.20 -14.07
CA ALA A 179 -18.55 5.41 -14.51
C ALA A 179 -17.14 5.13 -15.07
N ASN A 180 -16.53 4.02 -14.64
CA ASN A 180 -15.20 3.56 -15.08
C ASN A 180 -15.28 2.46 -16.15
N GLY A 181 -16.48 2.06 -16.59
CA GLY A 181 -16.66 0.99 -17.57
C GLY A 181 -16.20 -0.38 -17.08
N TYR A 182 -16.12 -0.60 -15.76
CA TYR A 182 -15.74 -1.89 -15.20
C TYR A 182 -16.89 -2.89 -15.31
N PRO A 183 -16.61 -4.16 -15.62
CA PRO A 183 -17.61 -5.21 -15.52
C PRO A 183 -18.01 -5.38 -14.06
N THR A 184 -19.29 -5.64 -13.81
CA THR A 184 -19.73 -6.10 -12.49
C THR A 184 -19.10 -7.45 -12.21
N LEU A 185 -18.33 -7.54 -11.12
CA LEU A 185 -17.76 -8.80 -10.66
C LEU A 185 -18.55 -9.28 -9.46
N THR A 186 -18.90 -10.57 -9.46
CA THR A 186 -19.32 -11.26 -8.26
C THR A 186 -18.16 -11.34 -7.27
N LYS A 187 -18.50 -11.63 -6.02
CA LYS A 187 -17.53 -11.74 -4.95
C LYS A 187 -16.59 -12.93 -5.14
N GLU A 188 -17.15 -14.03 -5.63
CA GLU A 188 -16.45 -15.25 -5.99
C GLU A 188 -15.44 -14.99 -7.11
N GLU A 189 -15.82 -14.25 -8.16
CA GLU A 189 -14.91 -13.82 -9.23
C GLU A 189 -13.83 -12.87 -8.71
N GLY A 190 -14.18 -11.96 -7.79
CA GLY A 190 -13.23 -11.11 -7.09
C GLY A 190 -12.17 -11.95 -6.35
N CYS A 191 -12.61 -12.91 -5.54
CA CYS A 191 -11.73 -13.81 -4.80
C CYS A 191 -10.83 -14.65 -5.74
N GLN A 192 -11.38 -15.12 -6.85
CA GLN A 192 -10.61 -15.83 -7.87
C GLN A 192 -9.52 -14.94 -8.48
N LYS A 193 -9.83 -13.68 -8.79
CA LYS A 193 -8.83 -12.73 -9.30
C LYS A 193 -7.74 -12.39 -8.28
N VAL A 194 -8.06 -12.34 -6.99
CA VAL A 194 -7.04 -12.18 -5.95
C VAL A 194 -6.11 -13.40 -5.90
N HIS A 195 -6.65 -14.60 -6.09
CA HIS A 195 -5.86 -15.83 -6.18
C HIS A 195 -4.93 -15.81 -7.40
N GLU A 196 -5.42 -15.45 -8.57
CA GLU A 196 -4.61 -15.30 -9.79
C GLU A 196 -3.50 -14.24 -9.64
N LEU A 197 -3.80 -13.14 -8.94
CA LEU A 197 -2.81 -12.13 -8.58
C LEU A 197 -1.72 -12.72 -7.68
N GLN A 198 -2.09 -13.53 -6.69
CA GLN A 198 -1.12 -14.19 -5.82
C GLN A 198 -0.21 -15.12 -6.62
N GLU A 199 -0.77 -16.02 -7.43
CA GLU A 199 0.01 -16.97 -8.25
C GLU A 199 0.95 -16.22 -9.20
N THR A 200 0.45 -15.16 -9.84
CA THR A 200 1.26 -14.33 -10.73
C THR A 200 2.40 -13.65 -9.99
N ALA A 201 2.12 -13.08 -8.81
CA ALA A 201 3.13 -12.42 -8.00
C ALA A 201 4.18 -13.42 -7.50
N GLU A 202 3.75 -14.59 -7.02
CA GLU A 202 4.62 -15.66 -6.58
C GLU A 202 5.55 -16.12 -7.69
N MET A 203 4.99 -16.42 -8.86
CA MET A 203 5.73 -16.94 -10.01
C MET A 203 6.71 -15.92 -10.61
N LYS A 204 6.34 -14.63 -10.66
CA LYS A 204 7.15 -13.58 -11.30
C LYS A 204 8.13 -12.90 -10.36
N TYR A 205 7.79 -12.79 -9.07
CA TYR A 205 8.52 -11.92 -8.15
C TYR A 205 8.99 -12.62 -6.86
N LEU A 206 8.28 -13.64 -6.37
CA LEU A 206 8.51 -14.14 -5.01
C LEU A 206 9.24 -15.50 -4.96
N THR A 207 9.44 -16.19 -6.08
CA THR A 207 10.06 -17.54 -6.15
C THR A 207 11.55 -17.61 -5.82
N CYS A 208 12.29 -16.49 -5.80
CA CYS A 208 13.75 -16.53 -5.67
C CYS A 208 14.25 -16.67 -4.22
N ASN A 209 15.24 -17.53 -3.99
CA ASN A 209 15.74 -17.88 -2.65
C ASN A 209 16.80 -16.92 -2.09
N ASP A 210 17.14 -15.85 -2.82
CA ASP A 210 18.20 -14.94 -2.37
C ASP A 210 17.71 -14.06 -1.21
N SER A 211 17.89 -14.60 -0.01
CA SER A 211 17.55 -13.99 1.27
C SER A 211 18.67 -13.06 1.77
N GLN A 212 19.71 -12.83 0.96
CA GLN A 212 20.89 -12.04 1.36
C GLN A 212 20.65 -10.53 1.28
N ILE A 213 19.67 -10.06 0.49
CA ILE A 213 19.34 -8.64 0.35
C ILE A 213 18.10 -8.33 1.21
N PRO A 214 18.23 -7.58 2.33
CA PRO A 214 17.09 -7.32 3.22
C PRO A 214 15.93 -6.57 2.55
N LEU A 215 16.22 -5.63 1.65
CA LEU A 215 15.20 -4.89 0.91
C LEU A 215 14.30 -5.81 0.08
N HIS A 216 14.88 -6.83 -0.55
CA HIS A 216 14.15 -7.82 -1.33
C HIS A 216 13.22 -8.67 -0.45
N VAL A 217 13.68 -9.07 0.73
CA VAL A 217 12.87 -9.79 1.72
C VAL A 217 11.72 -8.92 2.20
N VAL A 218 11.97 -7.66 2.55
CA VAL A 218 10.93 -6.70 2.96
C VAL A 218 9.92 -6.45 1.85
N ALA A 219 10.37 -6.26 0.60
CA ALA A 219 9.50 -6.04 -0.54
C ALA A 219 8.58 -7.25 -0.80
N SER A 220 9.15 -8.46 -0.75
CA SER A 220 8.42 -9.73 -0.92
C SER A 220 7.39 -9.92 0.19
N ALA A 221 7.79 -9.78 1.46
CA ALA A 221 6.91 -9.96 2.59
C ALA A 221 5.80 -8.87 2.65
N THR A 222 6.13 -7.63 2.29
CA THR A 222 5.11 -6.56 2.17
C THR A 222 4.15 -6.80 1.00
N ALA A 223 4.61 -7.39 -0.10
CA ALA A 223 3.76 -7.79 -1.22
C ALA A 223 2.78 -8.91 -0.80
N LYS A 224 3.27 -9.92 -0.06
CA LYS A 224 2.42 -10.98 0.53
C LYS A 224 1.38 -10.41 1.48
N LEU A 225 1.78 -9.52 2.39
CA LEU A 225 0.85 -8.82 3.29
C LEU A 225 -0.20 -8.01 2.50
N THR A 226 0.20 -7.32 1.42
CA THR A 226 -0.73 -6.58 0.56
C THR A 226 -1.77 -7.53 -0.05
N ILE A 227 -1.35 -8.69 -0.57
CA ILE A 227 -2.25 -9.70 -1.14
C ILE A 227 -3.16 -10.30 -0.05
N ALA A 228 -2.64 -10.62 1.14
CA ALA A 228 -3.42 -11.12 2.26
C ALA A 228 -4.52 -10.12 2.66
N LYS A 229 -4.20 -8.82 2.72
CA LYS A 229 -5.18 -7.76 3.00
C LYS A 229 -6.24 -7.67 1.91
N LEU A 230 -5.86 -7.78 0.63
CA LEU A 230 -6.83 -7.82 -0.47
C LEU A 230 -7.80 -9.02 -0.35
N LYS A 231 -7.32 -10.20 0.08
CA LYS A 231 -8.19 -11.35 0.32
C LYS A 231 -9.20 -11.06 1.42
N VAL A 232 -8.79 -10.46 2.53
CA VAL A 232 -9.71 -10.07 3.61
C VAL A 232 -10.76 -9.08 3.10
N ILE A 233 -10.33 -8.08 2.35
CA ILE A 233 -11.22 -7.02 1.85
C ILE A 233 -12.23 -7.57 0.82
N ILE A 234 -11.79 -8.42 -0.10
CA ILE A 234 -12.62 -8.90 -1.22
C ILE A 234 -13.46 -10.13 -0.82
N CYS A 235 -12.93 -11.01 0.02
CA CYS A 235 -13.55 -12.29 0.38
C CYS A 235 -14.26 -12.27 1.74
N ASN A 236 -14.48 -11.10 2.33
CA ASN A 236 -15.24 -10.93 3.57
C ASN A 236 -16.62 -11.62 3.49
N PRO A 237 -17.16 -12.39 4.44
CA PRO A 237 -18.52 -12.90 4.34
C PRO A 237 -19.58 -11.79 4.29
N ASN A 238 -20.77 -12.09 3.75
CA ASN A 238 -21.90 -11.15 3.84
C ASN A 238 -22.50 -11.21 5.25
N ALA A 239 -22.90 -10.06 5.80
CA ALA A 239 -23.43 -9.93 7.17
C ALA A 239 -24.62 -10.85 7.50
N ASN A 240 -25.33 -11.36 6.48
CA ASN A 240 -26.52 -12.20 6.63
C ASN A 240 -26.25 -13.71 6.72
N GLN A 241 -24.99 -14.15 6.81
CA GLN A 241 -24.64 -15.58 6.85
C GLN A 241 -24.30 -16.01 8.28
N GLY A 242 -25.21 -16.80 8.90
CA GLY A 242 -25.19 -17.18 10.32
C GLY A 242 -24.05 -18.11 10.77
N GLN A 243 -24.06 -18.44 12.07
CA GLN A 243 -23.09 -19.30 12.75
C GLN A 243 -23.00 -20.71 12.15
N GLY A 244 -21.77 -21.26 12.07
CA GLY A 244 -21.50 -22.63 11.57
C GLY A 244 -21.25 -22.73 10.06
N ASN A 245 -21.09 -21.60 9.36
CA ASN A 245 -20.83 -21.56 7.93
C ASN A 245 -19.34 -21.77 7.62
N PRO A 246 -18.96 -22.72 6.73
CA PRO A 246 -17.57 -22.90 6.25
C PRO A 246 -16.90 -21.62 5.72
N LEU A 247 -17.69 -20.66 5.23
CA LEU A 247 -17.20 -19.35 4.79
C LEU A 247 -16.65 -18.50 5.94
N ARG A 248 -17.17 -18.68 7.17
CA ARG A 248 -16.68 -18.02 8.38
C ARG A 248 -15.29 -18.55 8.76
N ASP A 249 -15.14 -19.87 8.78
CA ASP A 249 -13.85 -20.53 9.10
C ASP A 249 -12.78 -20.13 8.07
N ARG A 250 -13.16 -20.09 6.79
CA ARG A 250 -12.25 -19.66 5.72
C ARG A 250 -11.85 -18.20 5.86
N TYR A 251 -12.75 -17.32 6.29
CA TYR A 251 -12.44 -15.90 6.51
C TYR A 251 -11.61 -15.65 7.77
N GLN A 252 -11.81 -16.43 8.83
CA GLN A 252 -10.95 -16.41 10.02
C GLN A 252 -9.49 -16.71 9.64
N VAL A 253 -9.26 -17.74 8.81
CA VAL A 253 -7.91 -18.07 8.32
C VAL A 253 -7.29 -16.89 7.58
N LEU A 254 -8.04 -16.20 6.71
CA LEU A 254 -7.55 -15.02 6.01
C LEU A 254 -7.15 -13.89 6.96
N CYS A 255 -7.94 -13.64 8.01
CA CYS A 255 -7.63 -12.62 9.02
C CYS A 255 -6.37 -12.99 9.82
N LEU A 256 -6.23 -14.25 10.22
CA LEU A 256 -5.04 -14.74 10.91
C LEU A 256 -3.79 -14.67 10.04
N ASP A 257 -3.91 -14.96 8.74
CA ASP A 257 -2.80 -14.84 7.79
C ASP A 257 -2.34 -13.38 7.66
N VAL A 258 -3.26 -12.41 7.63
CA VAL A 258 -2.90 -10.98 7.66
C VAL A 258 -2.11 -10.62 8.91
N LEU A 259 -2.56 -11.07 10.08
CA LEU A 259 -1.86 -10.80 11.35
C LEU A 259 -0.48 -11.47 11.39
N ARG A 260 -0.34 -12.68 10.85
CA ARG A 260 0.93 -13.42 10.78
C ARG A 260 1.92 -12.73 9.85
N GLU A 261 1.51 -12.42 8.62
CA GLU A 261 2.36 -11.72 7.65
C GLU A 261 2.78 -10.34 8.18
N SER A 262 1.87 -9.60 8.83
CA SER A 262 2.20 -8.32 9.47
C SER A 262 3.22 -8.49 10.59
N HIS A 263 3.06 -9.51 11.44
CA HIS A 263 4.01 -9.83 12.51
C HIS A 263 5.40 -10.20 11.96
N ASP A 264 5.46 -11.07 10.95
CA ASP A 264 6.71 -11.57 10.38
C ASP A 264 7.51 -10.43 9.73
N VAL A 265 6.84 -9.56 8.98
CA VAL A 265 7.45 -8.35 8.39
C VAL A 265 8.02 -7.43 9.47
N ARG A 266 7.28 -7.22 10.57
CA ARG A 266 7.70 -6.34 11.68
C ARG A 266 8.84 -6.91 12.51
N CYS A 267 8.94 -8.24 12.61
CA CYS A 267 9.97 -8.92 13.38
C CYS A 267 11.27 -9.17 12.60
N TYR A 268 11.27 -8.96 11.28
CA TYR A 268 12.45 -9.12 10.45
C TYR A 268 13.48 -8.01 10.69
N LYS A 269 14.43 -8.26 11.60
CA LYS A 269 15.43 -7.28 12.06
C LYS A 269 16.23 -6.60 10.93
N PRO A 270 16.73 -7.31 9.90
CA PRO A 270 17.45 -6.66 8.81
C PRO A 270 16.58 -5.67 8.01
N GLY A 271 15.25 -5.80 8.09
CA GLY A 271 14.28 -4.91 7.47
C GLY A 271 14.00 -3.61 8.23
N HIS A 272 14.58 -3.42 9.43
CA HIS A 272 14.28 -2.25 10.26
C HIS A 272 14.46 -0.87 9.60
N PRO A 273 15.42 -0.65 8.68
CA PRO A 273 15.53 0.61 7.95
C PRO A 273 14.28 0.96 7.12
N TRP A 274 13.46 -0.03 6.77
CA TRP A 274 12.24 0.12 5.99
C TRP A 274 10.96 -0.08 6.80
N SER A 275 11.04 -0.17 8.14
CA SER A 275 9.86 -0.39 8.99
C SER A 275 8.77 0.66 8.80
N TRP A 276 9.18 1.89 8.48
CA TRP A 276 8.28 3.00 8.18
C TRP A 276 7.25 2.68 7.08
N LEU A 277 7.49 1.70 6.18
CA LEU A 277 6.55 1.29 5.13
C LEU A 277 5.29 0.60 5.66
N PHE A 278 5.38 -0.03 6.83
CA PHE A 278 4.32 -0.87 7.39
C PHE A 278 3.96 -0.52 8.84
N GLU A 279 4.81 0.24 9.55
CA GLU A 279 4.53 0.71 10.91
C GLU A 279 3.26 1.57 11.01
N THR A 280 2.94 2.35 9.97
CA THR A 280 1.77 3.25 9.96
C THR A 280 0.44 2.56 9.61
N CYS A 281 0.49 1.29 9.22
CA CYS A 281 -0.71 0.50 8.94
C CYS A 281 -1.05 -0.32 10.18
N VAL A 282 -2.27 -0.20 10.69
CA VAL A 282 -2.81 -1.15 11.66
C VAL A 282 -3.82 -2.02 10.94
N GLU A 283 -3.71 -3.34 11.10
CA GLU A 283 -4.59 -4.33 10.49
C GLU A 283 -5.93 -4.43 11.26
N TRP A 284 -6.61 -3.29 11.47
CA TRP A 284 -7.82 -3.18 12.30
C TRP A 284 -8.94 -4.13 11.88
N ASP A 285 -9.18 -4.28 10.58
CA ASP A 285 -10.26 -5.15 10.08
C ASP A 285 -10.06 -6.62 10.50
N ALA A 286 -8.84 -7.13 10.30
CA ALA A 286 -8.48 -8.50 10.68
C ALA A 286 -8.46 -8.67 12.20
N LEU A 287 -7.88 -7.70 12.93
CA LEU A 287 -7.80 -7.72 14.38
C LEU A 287 -9.18 -7.72 15.04
N THR A 288 -10.06 -6.83 14.59
CA THR A 288 -11.44 -6.70 15.10
C THR A 288 -12.22 -7.98 14.84
N TYR A 289 -12.10 -8.54 13.64
CA TYR A 289 -12.77 -9.79 13.31
C TYR A 289 -12.32 -10.94 14.22
N VAL A 290 -11.00 -11.14 14.39
CA VAL A 290 -10.47 -12.23 15.22
C VAL A 290 -10.88 -12.05 16.69
N LEU A 291 -10.84 -10.83 17.23
CA LEU A 291 -11.32 -10.55 18.58
C LEU A 291 -12.81 -10.87 18.77
N LEU A 292 -13.65 -10.45 17.81
CA LEU A 292 -15.08 -10.78 17.84
C LEU A 292 -15.33 -12.29 17.74
N ASP A 293 -14.54 -12.99 16.92
CA ASP A 293 -14.61 -14.44 16.80
C ASP A 293 -14.27 -15.15 18.12
N LEU A 294 -13.19 -14.73 18.77
CA LEU A 294 -12.73 -15.27 20.05
C LEU A 294 -13.77 -15.09 21.17
N CYS A 295 -14.58 -14.03 21.11
CA CYS A 295 -15.67 -13.80 22.08
C CYS A 295 -16.80 -14.82 21.99
N VAL A 296 -16.98 -15.48 20.84
CA VAL A 296 -18.13 -16.38 20.59
C VAL A 296 -17.73 -17.83 20.31
N THR A 297 -16.44 -18.10 20.10
CA THR A 297 -15.91 -19.43 19.80
C THR A 297 -15.41 -20.12 21.10
N PRO A 298 -15.79 -21.37 21.39
CA PRO A 298 -15.32 -22.08 22.58
C PRO A 298 -13.80 -22.25 22.61
N TRP A 299 -13.21 -22.09 23.79
CA TRP A 299 -11.76 -22.19 23.99
C TRP A 299 -11.21 -23.57 23.61
N ASN A 300 -10.23 -23.58 22.71
CA ASN A 300 -9.48 -24.72 22.25
C ASN A 300 -8.07 -24.29 21.80
N ARG A 301 -7.26 -25.23 21.30
CA ARG A 301 -5.89 -24.95 20.84
C ARG A 301 -5.83 -23.91 19.71
N SER A 302 -6.76 -23.95 18.76
CA SER A 302 -6.83 -22.99 17.66
C SER A 302 -7.18 -21.57 18.13
N THR A 303 -8.10 -21.43 19.10
CA THR A 303 -8.43 -20.12 19.66
C THR A 303 -7.30 -19.59 20.54
N GLU A 304 -6.56 -20.46 21.23
CA GLU A 304 -5.36 -20.09 21.98
C GLU A 304 -4.25 -19.56 21.05
N ASP A 305 -3.97 -20.26 19.94
CA ASP A 305 -3.00 -19.81 18.93
C ASP A 305 -3.40 -18.45 18.31
N ALA A 306 -4.70 -18.28 18.02
CA ALA A 306 -5.24 -17.01 17.52
C ALA A 306 -5.11 -15.87 18.55
N PHE A 307 -5.39 -16.15 19.82
CA PHE A 307 -5.25 -15.18 20.90
C PHE A 307 -3.79 -14.73 21.08
N GLN A 308 -2.84 -15.68 21.06
CA GLN A 308 -1.41 -15.34 21.12
C GLN A 308 -0.95 -14.46 19.95
N LEU A 309 -1.52 -14.66 18.75
CA LEU A 309 -1.22 -13.83 17.59
C LEU A 309 -1.78 -12.41 17.74
N VAL A 310 -3.00 -12.28 18.29
CA VAL A 310 -3.61 -10.99 18.64
C VAL A 310 -2.74 -10.24 19.65
N ASP A 311 -2.28 -10.91 20.71
CA ASP A 311 -1.39 -10.30 21.71
C ASP A 311 -0.10 -9.77 21.09
N LYS A 312 0.52 -10.56 20.20
CA LYS A 312 1.72 -10.14 19.46
C LYS A 312 1.45 -8.92 18.58
N ALA A 313 0.31 -8.88 17.90
CA ALA A 313 -0.08 -7.75 17.07
C ALA A 313 -0.30 -6.49 17.92
N MET A 314 -1.04 -6.61 19.03
CA MET A 314 -1.32 -5.50 19.96
C MET A 314 -0.05 -4.95 20.61
N ALA A 315 0.88 -5.81 21.02
CA ALA A 315 2.17 -5.39 21.58
C ALA A 315 3.01 -4.61 20.54
N ALA A 316 2.94 -5.00 19.26
CA ALA A 316 3.55 -4.21 18.21
C ALA A 316 2.89 -2.82 18.10
N TYR A 317 1.56 -2.73 18.23
CA TYR A 317 0.82 -1.47 18.08
C TYR A 317 0.96 -0.47 19.23
N GLN A 318 1.16 -0.95 20.46
CA GLN A 318 1.36 -0.09 21.63
C GLN A 318 2.57 0.84 21.51
N ASN A 319 3.58 0.47 20.72
CA ASN A 319 4.74 1.32 20.45
C ASN A 319 4.44 2.52 19.53
N PHE A 320 3.20 2.68 19.04
CA PHE A 320 2.81 3.71 18.07
C PHE A 320 1.68 4.65 18.54
N MET A 321 0.96 4.33 19.62
CA MET A 321 -0.14 5.19 20.14
C MET A 321 0.35 6.25 21.15
N VAL A 322 1.58 6.76 20.97
CA VAL A 322 2.16 7.85 21.77
C VAL A 322 2.65 8.95 20.84
#